data_AF-A0A9P9CA66-F1
#
_entry.id   AF-A0A9P9CA66-F1
#
_cell.length_a   1.000
_cell.length_b   1.000
_cell.length_c   1.000
_cell.angle_alpha   90.00
_cell.angle_beta   90.00
_cell.angle_gamma   90.00
#
_symmetry.space_group_name_H-M   'P 1'
#
loop_
_entity.id
_entity.type
_entity.pdbx_description
1 polymer ?
#
loop_
_entity_poly.entity_id
_entity_poly.type
_entity_poly.pdbx_seq_one_letter_code
_entity_poly.pdbx_strand_id
1 'polypeptide(L)'
;MSRFFTLALALYAVQAVPLSKRIELDDQACIDSIPPQADPATVDSVYKALVDMGANMIVMQATFETCIQESRCNNLNCGDQDSVGAFQQRPSMGWGTVEQIQDPYYSAGKFIEQAIPMASQNPGWTPDQVAQGVQRAELGNLYAQRFDWANQLIAEAQARAGGTSPAPQNPAPAPSGCTSVTAVAGDSCWAIANAHGIDVGTFLSKNPSVDAGCSNLQVGVAYCV
;
A
#
# COMPACT_ATOMS: atom_id res chain seq x y z
N MET A 1 -19.82 -52.37 47.84
CA MET A 1 -19.90 -50.90 48.03
C MET A 1 -19.17 -50.26 46.86
N SER A 2 -19.89 -49.94 45.78
CA SER A 2 -19.32 -49.39 44.55
C SER A 2 -19.52 -47.87 44.56
N ARG A 3 -18.44 -47.09 44.57
CA ARG A 3 -18.49 -45.63 44.47
C ARG A 3 -18.41 -45.25 42.99
N PHE A 4 -19.53 -44.79 42.43
CA PHE A 4 -19.60 -44.20 41.11
C PHE A 4 -18.88 -42.84 41.12
N PHE A 5 -17.86 -42.69 40.27
CA PHE A 5 -17.30 -41.38 39.89
C PHE A 5 -18.18 -40.80 38.79
N THR A 6 -18.92 -39.73 39.10
CA THR A 6 -19.63 -38.94 38.10
C THR A 6 -18.63 -38.05 37.39
N LEU A 7 -18.24 -38.40 36.15
CA LEU A 7 -17.53 -37.47 35.27
C LEU A 7 -18.50 -36.36 34.87
N ALA A 8 -18.28 -35.15 35.40
CA ALA A 8 -18.91 -33.96 34.87
C ALA A 8 -18.26 -33.64 33.52
N LEU A 9 -18.92 -33.99 32.43
CA LEU A 9 -18.56 -33.55 31.09
C LEU A 9 -18.86 -32.04 31.03
N ALA A 10 -17.83 -31.21 31.18
CA ALA A 10 -17.95 -29.79 30.90
C ALA A 10 -18.19 -29.63 29.40
N LEU A 11 -19.45 -29.42 29.01
CA LEU A 11 -19.76 -28.85 27.71
C LEU A 11 -19.18 -27.44 27.69
N TYR A 12 -17.96 -27.31 27.15
CA TYR A 12 -17.54 -26.06 26.57
C TYR A 12 -18.45 -25.83 25.36
N ALA A 13 -19.52 -25.08 25.57
CA ALA A 13 -20.14 -24.37 24.47
C ALA A 13 -19.03 -23.48 23.89
N VAL A 14 -18.52 -23.82 22.72
CA VAL A 14 -17.87 -22.86 21.85
C VAL A 14 -18.92 -21.80 21.64
N GLN A 15 -18.84 -20.70 22.39
CA GLN A 15 -19.65 -19.54 22.09
C GLN A 15 -19.23 -19.13 20.69
N ALA A 16 -20.12 -19.30 19.72
CA ALA A 16 -19.97 -18.67 18.43
C ALA A 16 -19.82 -17.18 18.73
N VAL A 17 -18.61 -16.66 18.54
CA VAL A 17 -18.38 -15.22 18.49
C VAL A 17 -19.36 -14.70 17.43
N PRO A 18 -20.17 -13.67 17.73
CA PRO A 18 -21.16 -13.19 16.79
C PRO A 18 -20.46 -12.86 15.47
N LEU A 19 -21.03 -13.35 14.36
CA LEU A 19 -20.56 -13.11 12.99
C LEU A 19 -20.22 -11.62 12.83
N SER A 20 -18.92 -11.38 12.79
CA SER A 20 -18.23 -10.14 12.58
C SER A 20 -18.80 -9.40 11.36
N LYS A 21 -19.31 -8.16 11.55
CA LYS A 21 -19.49 -6.98 10.65
C LYS A 21 -19.55 -7.06 9.11
N ARG A 22 -19.33 -8.20 8.47
CA ARG A 22 -19.39 -8.41 7.03
C ARG A 22 -20.84 -8.41 6.58
N ILE A 23 -21.13 -7.68 5.51
CA ILE A 23 -22.42 -7.75 4.84
C ILE A 23 -22.30 -8.80 3.74
N GLU A 24 -23.22 -9.76 3.71
CA GLU A 24 -23.42 -10.63 2.56
C GLU A 24 -24.11 -9.84 1.45
N LEU A 25 -23.33 -9.04 0.73
CA LEU A 25 -23.70 -8.51 -0.58
C LEU A 25 -23.21 -9.51 -1.64
N ASP A 26 -23.93 -9.63 -2.76
CA ASP A 26 -23.31 -10.23 -3.94
C ASP A 26 -22.12 -9.37 -4.41
N ASP A 27 -21.17 -9.99 -5.10
CA ASP A 27 -19.89 -9.37 -5.42
C ASP A 27 -20.05 -8.09 -6.25
N GLN A 28 -21.05 -8.08 -7.15
CA GLN A 28 -21.33 -6.92 -8.00
C GLN A 28 -21.88 -5.75 -7.17
N ALA A 29 -22.82 -6.01 -6.26
CA ALA A 29 -23.34 -5.00 -5.36
C ALA A 29 -22.24 -4.43 -4.44
N CYS A 30 -21.27 -5.25 -4.02
CA CYS A 30 -20.11 -4.76 -3.30
C CYS A 30 -19.25 -3.83 -4.17
N ILE A 31 -18.91 -4.24 -5.39
CA ILE A 31 -18.12 -3.44 -6.36
C ILE A 31 -18.81 -2.10 -6.66
N ASP A 32 -20.12 -2.11 -6.87
CA ASP A 32 -20.92 -0.91 -7.18
C ASP A 32 -21.00 0.05 -5.99
N SER A 33 -20.79 -0.44 -4.77
CA SER A 33 -20.80 0.37 -3.55
C SER A 33 -19.51 1.15 -3.33
N ILE A 34 -18.41 0.79 -4.01
CA ILE A 34 -17.11 1.40 -3.79
C ILE A 34 -17.13 2.84 -4.31
N PRO A 35 -16.82 3.85 -3.47
CA PRO A 35 -16.69 5.23 -3.91
C PRO A 35 -15.64 5.38 -5.03
N PRO A 36 -15.77 6.37 -5.94
CA PRO A 36 -14.77 6.58 -6.99
C PRO A 36 -13.41 7.07 -6.44
N GLN A 37 -13.40 7.69 -5.26
CA GLN A 37 -12.24 8.25 -4.60
C GLN A 37 -11.80 7.34 -3.43
N ALA A 38 -10.55 7.48 -3.03
CA ALA A 38 -10.05 6.84 -1.82
C ALA A 38 -10.62 7.52 -0.57
N ASP A 39 -10.80 6.73 0.49
CA ASP A 39 -11.15 7.25 1.80
C ASP A 39 -9.89 7.81 2.48
N PRO A 40 -9.82 9.13 2.79
CA PRO A 40 -8.65 9.72 3.41
C PRO A 40 -8.27 9.08 4.76
N ALA A 41 -9.23 8.60 5.55
CA ALA A 41 -8.94 7.96 6.83
C ALA A 41 -8.26 6.60 6.62
N THR A 42 -8.75 5.81 5.65
CA THR A 42 -8.10 4.56 5.22
C THR A 42 -6.69 4.84 4.72
N VAL A 43 -6.51 5.83 3.85
CA VAL A 43 -5.20 6.25 3.32
C VAL A 43 -4.23 6.65 4.43
N ASP A 44 -4.67 7.43 5.41
CA ASP A 44 -3.83 7.87 6.54
C ASP A 44 -3.39 6.68 7.42
N SER A 45 -4.29 5.73 7.67
CA SER A 45 -3.96 4.49 8.41
C SER A 45 -2.95 3.61 7.66
N VAL A 46 -3.09 3.47 6.33
CA VAL A 46 -2.14 2.72 5.48
C VAL A 46 -0.77 3.41 5.49
N TYR A 47 -0.75 4.74 5.28
CA TYR A 47 0.49 5.51 5.31
C TYR A 47 1.19 5.42 6.67
N LYS A 48 0.43 5.49 7.77
CA LYS A 48 0.97 5.32 9.11
C LYS A 48 1.66 3.96 9.28
N ALA A 49 1.05 2.87 8.82
CA ALA A 49 1.68 1.54 8.88
C ALA A 49 2.99 1.48 8.10
N LEU A 50 3.03 2.06 6.89
CA LEU A 50 4.23 2.16 6.07
C LEU A 50 5.38 2.89 6.78
N VAL A 51 5.09 4.03 7.41
CA VAL A 51 6.07 4.81 8.16
C VAL A 51 6.56 4.05 9.39
N ASP A 52 5.65 3.51 10.20
CA ASP A 52 5.98 2.78 11.43
C ASP A 52 6.84 1.52 11.14
N MET A 53 6.66 0.91 9.98
CA MET A 53 7.41 -0.28 9.53
C MET A 53 8.68 0.03 8.74
N GLY A 54 9.02 1.31 8.53
CA GLY A 54 10.22 1.72 7.81
C GLY A 54 10.22 1.30 6.33
N ALA A 55 9.05 1.30 5.69
CA ALA A 55 8.93 0.97 4.27
C ALA A 55 9.71 1.95 3.38
N ASN A 56 10.38 1.43 2.35
CA ASN A 56 10.95 2.28 1.30
C ASN A 56 9.91 2.65 0.24
N MET A 57 10.27 3.51 -0.71
CA MET A 57 9.31 3.99 -1.72
C MET A 57 8.71 2.86 -2.59
N ILE A 58 9.48 1.82 -2.93
CA ILE A 58 8.96 0.66 -3.68
C ILE A 58 7.83 0.00 -2.90
N VAL A 59 8.03 -0.22 -1.60
CA VAL A 59 7.03 -0.84 -0.72
C VAL A 59 5.84 0.11 -0.50
N MET A 60 6.07 1.41 -0.35
CA MET A 60 5.00 2.42 -0.24
C MET A 60 4.11 2.41 -1.48
N GLN A 61 4.70 2.49 -2.68
CA GLN A 61 3.97 2.46 -3.94
C GLN A 61 3.24 1.13 -4.12
N ALA A 62 3.91 -0.02 -3.95
CA ALA A 62 3.27 -1.33 -4.09
C ALA A 62 2.07 -1.50 -3.16
N THR A 63 2.17 -0.98 -1.93
CA THR A 63 1.08 -1.02 -0.94
C THR A 63 -0.11 -0.17 -1.38
N PHE A 64 0.12 1.06 -1.84
CA PHE A 64 -0.96 1.92 -2.32
C PHE A 64 -1.54 1.47 -3.66
N GLU A 65 -0.73 1.01 -4.60
CA GLU A 65 -1.21 0.38 -5.84
C GLU A 65 -2.14 -0.78 -5.53
N THR A 66 -1.79 -1.60 -4.53
CA THR A 66 -2.65 -2.70 -4.05
C THR A 66 -3.94 -2.19 -3.44
N CYS A 67 -3.86 -1.27 -2.47
CA CYS A 67 -5.04 -0.68 -1.84
C CYS A 67 -6.02 -0.09 -2.87
N ILE A 68 -5.49 0.64 -3.86
CA ILE A 68 -6.26 1.24 -4.95
C ILE A 68 -6.89 0.16 -5.84
N GLN A 69 -6.13 -0.85 -6.22
CA GLN A 69 -6.63 -1.89 -7.12
C GLN A 69 -7.73 -2.73 -6.48
N GLU A 70 -7.60 -3.03 -5.18
CA GLU A 70 -8.54 -3.91 -4.47
C GLU A 70 -9.85 -3.20 -4.09
N SER A 71 -9.78 -1.93 -3.67
CA SER A 71 -10.96 -1.23 -3.15
C SER A 71 -11.00 0.26 -3.42
N ARG A 72 -10.18 0.76 -4.35
CA ARG A 72 -9.88 2.19 -4.50
C ARG A 72 -9.40 2.81 -3.18
N CYS A 73 -8.78 1.99 -2.33
CA CYS A 73 -8.37 2.31 -0.97
C CYS A 73 -9.51 2.78 -0.05
N ASN A 74 -10.62 2.04 -0.08
CA ASN A 74 -11.74 2.16 0.85
C ASN A 74 -11.83 0.92 1.74
N ASN A 75 -12.14 1.09 3.03
CA ASN A 75 -12.26 -0.03 3.96
C ASN A 75 -13.64 -0.71 3.86
N LEU A 76 -13.73 -1.78 3.07
CA LEU A 76 -15.00 -2.44 2.76
C LEU A 76 -15.40 -3.48 3.81
N ASN A 77 -16.70 -3.67 3.99
CA ASN A 77 -17.29 -4.75 4.77
C ASN A 77 -17.90 -5.86 3.91
N CYS A 78 -17.52 -5.91 2.64
CA CYS A 78 -17.93 -6.89 1.65
C CYS A 78 -16.75 -7.18 0.71
N GLY A 79 -16.91 -8.17 -0.16
CA GLY A 79 -15.92 -8.57 -1.17
C GLY A 79 -16.25 -9.92 -1.79
N ASP A 80 -15.46 -10.37 -2.76
CA ASP A 80 -15.54 -11.75 -3.27
C ASP A 80 -15.32 -12.78 -2.14
N GLN A 81 -16.06 -13.87 -2.15
CA GLN A 81 -16.00 -14.96 -1.16
C GLN A 81 -16.11 -14.48 0.30
N ASP A 82 -15.00 -14.45 1.05
CA ASP A 82 -14.89 -13.94 2.42
C ASP A 82 -13.91 -12.75 2.54
N SER A 83 -13.53 -12.14 1.41
CA SER A 83 -12.72 -10.93 1.40
C SER A 83 -13.43 -9.76 2.09
N VAL A 84 -12.64 -8.95 2.81
CA VAL A 84 -13.04 -7.70 3.45
C VAL A 84 -11.86 -6.72 3.49
N GLY A 85 -12.13 -5.48 3.87
CA GLY A 85 -11.12 -4.46 4.15
C GLY A 85 -10.52 -3.81 2.89
N ALA A 86 -9.56 -2.92 3.11
CA ALA A 86 -8.97 -2.08 2.07
C ALA A 86 -8.07 -2.84 1.07
N PHE A 87 -7.64 -4.05 1.44
CA PHE A 87 -6.79 -4.91 0.61
C PHE A 87 -7.54 -6.17 0.13
N GLN A 88 -8.86 -6.23 0.36
CA GLN A 88 -9.72 -7.38 0.03
C GLN A 88 -9.10 -8.72 0.44
N GLN A 89 -8.49 -8.74 1.64
CA GLN A 89 -7.82 -9.91 2.19
C GLN A 89 -8.83 -10.90 2.76
N ARG A 90 -8.48 -12.19 2.74
CA ARG A 90 -9.35 -13.29 3.15
C ARG A 90 -8.96 -13.88 4.50
N PRO A 91 -9.86 -13.89 5.50
CA PRO A 91 -9.64 -14.63 6.74
C PRO A 91 -9.34 -16.12 6.50
N SER A 92 -10.06 -16.76 5.60
CA SER A 92 -9.85 -18.17 5.22
C SER A 92 -8.46 -18.47 4.66
N MET A 93 -7.75 -17.46 4.15
CA MET A 93 -6.39 -17.58 3.62
C MET A 93 -5.31 -17.20 4.64
N GLY A 94 -5.69 -16.93 5.90
CA GLY A 94 -4.75 -16.69 6.99
C GLY A 94 -4.25 -15.24 7.12
N TRP A 95 -4.90 -14.28 6.46
CA TRP A 95 -4.51 -12.87 6.55
C TRP A 95 -4.86 -12.20 7.89
N GLY A 96 -5.79 -12.77 8.67
CA GLY A 96 -6.25 -12.25 9.96
C GLY A 96 -7.72 -12.62 10.21
N THR A 97 -8.29 -12.20 11.34
CA THR A 97 -9.76 -12.24 11.52
C THR A 97 -10.44 -11.13 10.72
N VAL A 98 -11.76 -11.20 10.54
CA VAL A 98 -12.53 -10.14 9.87
C VAL A 98 -12.31 -8.79 10.56
N GLU A 99 -12.35 -8.73 11.90
CA GLU A 99 -12.12 -7.49 12.65
C GLU A 99 -10.73 -6.91 12.41
N GLN A 100 -9.72 -7.78 12.32
CA GLN A 100 -8.36 -7.35 12.07
C GLN A 100 -8.20 -6.85 10.64
N ILE A 101 -8.75 -7.55 9.64
CA ILE A 101 -8.64 -7.14 8.24
C ILE A 101 -9.43 -5.85 7.97
N GLN A 102 -10.52 -5.61 8.70
CA GLN A 102 -11.26 -4.34 8.67
C GLN A 102 -10.59 -3.19 9.44
N ASP A 103 -9.40 -3.40 10.01
CA ASP A 103 -8.52 -2.31 10.44
C ASP A 103 -7.49 -2.03 9.32
N PRO A 104 -7.54 -0.86 8.67
CA PRO A 104 -6.61 -0.53 7.59
C PRO A 104 -5.14 -0.51 8.00
N TYR A 105 -4.83 -0.20 9.27
CA TYR A 105 -3.46 -0.24 9.77
C TYR A 105 -2.95 -1.69 9.84
N TYR A 106 -3.79 -2.61 10.37
CA TYR A 106 -3.45 -4.02 10.44
C TYR A 106 -3.34 -4.66 9.06
N SER A 107 -4.34 -4.48 8.20
CA SER A 107 -4.37 -5.11 6.87
C SER A 107 -3.23 -4.63 5.98
N ALA A 108 -2.90 -3.32 6.04
CA ALA A 108 -1.69 -2.79 5.41
C ALA A 108 -0.43 -3.43 6.01
N GLY A 109 -0.32 -3.49 7.34
CA GLY A 109 0.82 -4.11 8.03
C GLY A 109 1.08 -5.55 7.57
N LYS A 110 0.03 -6.37 7.46
CA LYS A 110 0.13 -7.75 6.96
C LYS A 110 0.63 -7.84 5.51
N PHE A 111 0.26 -6.89 4.67
CA PHE A 111 0.78 -6.78 3.31
C PHE A 111 2.26 -6.36 3.33
N ILE A 112 2.60 -5.32 4.09
CA ILE A 112 3.95 -4.74 4.20
C ILE A 112 4.96 -5.76 4.74
N GLU A 113 4.55 -6.60 5.71
CA GLU A 113 5.35 -7.72 6.25
C GLU A 113 5.87 -8.65 5.15
N GLN A 114 5.12 -8.79 4.05
CA GLN A 114 5.52 -9.58 2.89
C GLN A 114 6.21 -8.73 1.82
N ALA A 115 5.76 -7.50 1.61
CA ALA A 115 6.30 -6.60 0.59
C ALA A 115 7.77 -6.19 0.86
N ILE A 116 8.14 -5.93 2.12
CA ILE A 116 9.52 -5.55 2.49
C ILE A 116 10.53 -6.63 2.10
N PRO A 117 10.44 -7.89 2.57
CA PRO A 117 11.39 -8.92 2.18
C PRO A 117 11.32 -9.22 0.68
N MET A 118 10.14 -9.11 0.05
CA MET A 118 9.99 -9.32 -1.39
C MET A 118 10.76 -8.29 -2.21
N ALA A 119 10.63 -7.00 -1.90
CA ALA A 119 11.39 -5.94 -2.55
C ALA A 119 12.90 -6.09 -2.29
N SER A 120 13.28 -6.43 -1.05
CA SER A 120 14.68 -6.60 -0.66
C SER A 120 15.36 -7.78 -1.38
N GLN A 121 14.65 -8.89 -1.55
CA GLN A 121 15.17 -10.08 -2.25
C GLN A 121 15.21 -9.90 -3.78
N ASN A 122 14.52 -8.89 -4.31
CA ASN A 122 14.40 -8.65 -5.74
C ASN A 122 14.73 -7.18 -6.07
N PRO A 123 16.01 -6.75 -5.96
CA PRO A 123 16.41 -5.33 -6.02
C PRO A 123 16.21 -4.61 -7.37
N GLY A 124 15.62 -5.27 -8.37
CA GLY A 124 15.21 -4.67 -9.64
C GLY A 124 13.71 -4.73 -9.91
N TRP A 125 12.91 -5.21 -8.96
CA TRP A 125 11.46 -5.27 -9.14
C TRP A 125 10.83 -3.87 -9.07
N THR A 126 9.86 -3.65 -9.95
CA THR A 126 8.98 -2.48 -9.91
C THR A 126 7.99 -2.60 -8.73
N PRO A 127 7.35 -1.50 -8.29
CA PRO A 127 6.26 -1.57 -7.31
C PRO A 127 5.15 -2.56 -7.70
N ASP A 128 4.71 -2.52 -8.96
CA ASP A 128 3.71 -3.44 -9.52
C ASP A 128 4.14 -4.91 -9.41
N GLN A 129 5.42 -5.22 -9.65
CA GLN A 129 5.94 -6.59 -9.48
C GLN A 129 5.94 -7.02 -8.01
N VAL A 130 6.26 -6.13 -7.08
CA VAL A 130 6.17 -6.40 -5.64
C VAL A 130 4.71 -6.62 -5.22
N ALA A 131 3.78 -5.77 -5.69
CA ALA A 131 2.36 -5.90 -5.41
C ALA A 131 1.79 -7.24 -5.91
N GLN A 132 2.06 -7.58 -7.17
CA GLN A 132 1.67 -8.87 -7.76
C GLN A 132 2.27 -10.05 -7.02
N GLY A 133 3.55 -9.98 -6.64
CA GLY A 133 4.20 -11.04 -5.89
C GLY A 133 3.56 -11.28 -4.52
N VAL A 134 3.18 -10.24 -3.78
CA VAL A 134 2.52 -10.37 -2.47
C VAL A 134 1.10 -10.93 -2.63
N GLN A 135 0.32 -10.40 -3.58
CA GLN A 135 -1.05 -10.87 -3.83
C GLN A 135 -1.10 -12.24 -4.52
N ARG A 136 0.04 -12.74 -5.03
CA ARG A 136 0.14 -13.94 -5.88
C ARG A 136 -0.82 -13.85 -7.07
N ALA A 137 -0.92 -12.65 -7.63
CA ALA A 137 -1.86 -12.31 -8.68
C ALA A 137 -1.07 -12.05 -9.97
N GLU A 138 -1.43 -12.72 -11.07
CA GLU A 138 -0.86 -12.47 -12.40
C GLU A 138 -1.78 -11.52 -13.19
N LEU A 139 -1.96 -10.31 -12.66
CA LEU A 139 -2.88 -9.31 -13.23
C LEU A 139 -2.24 -8.48 -14.36
N GLY A 140 -1.01 -8.78 -14.76
CA GLY A 140 -0.31 -8.05 -15.80
C GLY A 140 -0.01 -6.62 -15.35
N ASN A 141 -0.30 -5.61 -16.17
CA ASN A 141 0.07 -4.22 -15.92
C ASN A 141 -1.01 -3.42 -15.16
N LEU A 142 -1.91 -4.08 -14.43
CA LEU A 142 -3.04 -3.42 -13.75
C LEU A 142 -2.61 -2.62 -12.52
N TYR A 143 -1.58 -3.04 -11.77
CA TYR A 143 -1.08 -2.25 -10.64
C TYR A 143 -0.24 -1.07 -11.13
N ALA A 144 0.52 -1.21 -12.22
CA ALA A 144 1.24 -0.10 -12.84
C ALA A 144 0.31 1.04 -13.31
N GLN A 145 -0.96 0.76 -13.67
CA GLN A 145 -1.95 1.80 -13.96
C GLN A 145 -2.35 2.62 -12.72
N ARG A 146 -2.04 2.14 -11.51
CA ARG A 146 -2.30 2.81 -10.24
C ARG A 146 -1.14 3.66 -9.76
N PHE A 147 0.01 3.60 -10.44
CA PHE A 147 1.26 4.25 -10.03
C PHE A 147 1.08 5.74 -9.72
N ASP A 148 0.48 6.51 -10.64
CA ASP A 148 0.29 7.96 -10.44
C ASP A 148 -0.65 8.26 -9.27
N TRP A 149 -1.73 7.49 -9.14
CA TRP A 149 -2.68 7.66 -8.05
C TRP A 149 -2.06 7.23 -6.71
N ALA A 150 -1.23 6.19 -6.68
CA ALA A 150 -0.49 5.78 -5.49
C ALA A 150 0.45 6.89 -5.01
N ASN A 151 1.21 7.51 -5.92
CA ASN A 151 2.07 8.67 -5.58
C ASN A 151 1.27 9.85 -5.04
N GLN A 152 0.11 10.14 -5.64
CA GLN A 152 -0.79 11.18 -5.15
C GLN A 152 -1.24 10.88 -3.70
N LEU A 153 -1.73 9.66 -3.43
CA LEU A 153 -2.20 9.30 -2.08
C LEU A 153 -1.08 9.34 -1.03
N ILE A 154 0.15 8.92 -1.39
CA ILE A 154 1.33 9.02 -0.52
C ILE A 154 1.61 10.49 -0.16
N ALA A 155 1.64 11.38 -1.16
CA ALA A 155 1.92 12.80 -0.95
C ALA A 155 0.84 13.48 -0.10
N GLU A 156 -0.43 13.17 -0.36
CA GLU A 156 -1.56 13.67 0.41
C GLU A 156 -1.52 13.21 1.88
N ALA A 157 -1.23 11.93 2.13
CA ALA A 157 -1.13 11.37 3.48
C ALA A 157 0.06 11.97 4.24
N GLN A 158 1.21 12.11 3.58
CA GLN A 158 2.39 12.75 4.14
C GLN A 158 2.12 14.20 4.56
N ALA A 159 1.39 14.97 3.74
CA ALA A 159 0.99 16.33 4.07
C ALA A 159 0.05 16.38 5.29
N ARG A 160 -0.91 15.46 5.39
CA ARG A 160 -1.84 15.37 6.53
C ARG A 160 -1.17 14.93 7.83
N ALA A 161 -0.15 14.06 7.77
CA ALA A 161 0.56 13.55 8.93
C ALA A 161 1.42 14.59 9.68
N GLY A 162 1.37 15.88 9.29
CA GLY A 162 2.12 16.94 9.96
C GLY A 162 3.62 16.88 9.68
N GLY A 163 4.04 16.11 8.66
CA GLY A 163 5.34 16.30 8.06
C GLY A 163 5.40 17.73 7.54
N THR A 164 6.13 18.60 8.22
CA THR A 164 6.46 19.91 7.68
C THR A 164 7.10 19.68 6.32
N SER A 165 6.43 20.08 5.25
CA SER A 165 7.12 20.38 4.03
C SER A 165 6.65 21.75 3.58
N PRO A 166 7.44 22.81 3.80
CA PRO A 166 7.64 23.78 2.73
C PRO A 166 8.74 23.21 1.83
N ALA A 167 8.46 22.16 1.06
CA ALA A 167 9.25 21.94 -0.15
C ALA A 167 8.86 23.07 -1.11
N PRO A 168 9.82 23.74 -1.76
CA PRO A 168 9.49 24.76 -2.74
C PRO A 168 8.60 24.12 -3.81
N GLN A 169 7.50 24.79 -4.14
CA GLN A 169 6.53 24.33 -5.15
C GLN A 169 7.18 24.12 -6.53
N ASN A 170 8.43 24.58 -6.69
CA ASN A 170 9.33 24.25 -7.78
C ASN A 170 10.66 23.71 -7.20
N PRO A 171 11.02 22.43 -7.36
CA PRO A 171 12.35 21.95 -7.02
C PRO A 171 13.38 22.75 -7.83
N ALA A 172 14.49 23.10 -7.17
CA ALA A 172 15.63 23.68 -7.86
C ALA A 172 16.10 22.73 -8.96
N PRO A 173 16.50 23.24 -10.15
CA PRO A 173 17.15 22.45 -11.18
C PRO A 173 18.39 21.73 -10.63
N ALA A 174 18.81 20.68 -11.34
CA ALA A 174 19.98 19.87 -11.04
C ALA A 174 21.17 20.73 -10.56
N PRO A 175 21.80 20.38 -9.41
CA PRO A 175 23.09 20.92 -9.02
C PRO A 175 24.10 20.88 -10.18
N SER A 176 24.97 21.89 -10.27
CA SER A 176 26.02 21.89 -11.29
C SER A 176 27.04 20.76 -11.02
N GLY A 177 27.56 20.17 -12.10
CA GLY A 177 28.61 19.14 -12.01
C GLY A 177 28.13 17.69 -11.95
N CYS A 178 26.86 17.42 -12.26
CA CYS A 178 26.33 16.07 -12.46
C CYS A 178 25.92 15.84 -13.93
N THR A 179 25.82 14.57 -14.33
CA THR A 179 25.02 14.19 -15.50
C THR A 179 23.55 14.40 -15.13
N SER A 180 22.77 14.99 -16.03
CA SER A 180 21.36 15.27 -15.76
C SER A 180 20.45 14.88 -16.92
N VAL A 181 19.18 14.66 -16.58
CA VAL A 181 18.10 14.41 -17.54
C VAL A 181 16.97 15.40 -17.29
N THR A 182 16.34 15.87 -18.36
CA THR A 182 15.16 16.73 -18.28
C THR A 182 13.93 15.86 -18.09
N ALA A 183 13.20 16.07 -16.98
CA ALA A 183 11.97 15.35 -16.74
C ALA A 183 10.93 15.70 -17.81
N VAL A 184 10.23 14.70 -18.31
CA VAL A 184 9.13 14.83 -19.27
C VAL A 184 7.81 14.43 -18.63
N ALA A 185 6.70 14.70 -19.32
CA ALA A 185 5.38 14.29 -18.84
C ALA A 185 5.34 12.76 -18.68
N GLY A 186 4.93 12.29 -17.50
CA GLY A 186 4.89 10.87 -17.13
C GLY A 186 6.15 10.35 -16.42
N ASP A 187 7.18 11.19 -16.21
CA ASP A 187 8.33 10.80 -15.41
C ASP A 187 8.01 10.73 -13.91
N SER A 188 8.75 9.85 -13.24
CA SER A 188 8.86 9.77 -11.80
C SER A 188 10.30 9.60 -11.39
N CYS A 189 10.62 9.78 -10.11
CA CYS A 189 11.96 9.55 -9.58
C CYS A 189 12.43 8.12 -9.86
N TRP A 190 11.52 7.15 -9.78
CA TRP A 190 11.81 5.77 -10.12
C TRP A 190 12.08 5.58 -11.61
N ALA A 191 11.21 6.11 -12.49
CA ALA A 191 11.38 5.96 -13.93
C ALA A 191 12.71 6.56 -14.40
N ILE A 192 13.03 7.76 -13.92
CA ILE A 192 14.29 8.43 -14.20
C ILE A 192 15.47 7.63 -13.61
N ALA A 193 15.43 7.29 -12.32
CA ALA A 193 16.53 6.58 -11.67
C ALA A 193 16.83 5.25 -12.37
N ASN A 194 15.79 4.46 -12.64
CA ASN A 194 15.89 3.16 -13.29
C ASN A 194 16.41 3.28 -14.75
N ALA A 195 15.93 4.25 -15.52
CA ALA A 195 16.41 4.50 -16.88
C ALA A 195 17.91 4.84 -16.93
N HIS A 196 18.44 5.39 -15.84
CA HIS A 196 19.85 5.78 -15.70
C HIS A 196 20.67 4.84 -14.82
N GLY A 197 20.12 3.68 -14.45
CA GLY A 197 20.86 2.64 -13.72
C GLY A 197 21.25 3.03 -12.29
N ILE A 198 20.53 3.95 -11.66
CA ILE A 198 20.69 4.33 -10.25
C ILE A 198 19.43 3.95 -9.46
N ASP A 199 19.56 3.75 -8.15
CA ASP A 199 18.40 3.59 -7.29
C ASP A 199 17.75 4.94 -6.95
N VAL A 200 16.48 4.91 -6.53
CA VAL A 200 15.72 6.11 -6.19
C VAL A 200 16.34 6.89 -5.03
N GLY A 201 16.94 6.20 -4.06
CA GLY A 201 17.63 6.85 -2.93
C GLY A 201 18.84 7.65 -3.42
N THR A 202 19.62 7.08 -4.34
CA THR A 202 20.70 7.77 -5.04
C THR A 202 20.17 8.98 -5.82
N PHE A 203 19.07 8.85 -6.58
CA PHE A 203 18.46 9.98 -7.29
C PHE A 203 18.04 11.11 -6.35
N LEU A 204 17.33 10.80 -5.27
CA LEU A 204 16.88 11.79 -4.29
C LEU A 204 18.07 12.45 -3.56
N SER A 205 19.13 11.69 -3.26
CA SER A 205 20.34 12.27 -2.64
C SER A 205 21.07 13.25 -3.56
N LYS A 206 21.06 13.01 -4.88
CA LYS A 206 21.62 13.91 -5.89
C LYS A 206 20.73 15.14 -6.13
N ASN A 207 19.44 15.04 -5.83
CA ASN A 207 18.44 16.08 -6.06
C ASN A 207 17.70 16.42 -4.76
N PRO A 208 18.37 17.02 -3.75
CA PRO A 208 17.78 17.26 -2.43
C PRO A 208 16.60 18.25 -2.42
N SER A 209 16.34 18.94 -3.54
CA SER A 209 15.15 19.76 -3.74
C SER A 209 13.90 18.94 -4.11
N VAL A 210 14.08 17.69 -4.55
CA VAL A 210 13.00 16.76 -4.85
C VAL A 210 12.57 16.09 -3.55
N ASP A 211 11.27 16.10 -3.27
CA ASP A 211 10.75 15.51 -2.05
C ASP A 211 10.83 13.98 -2.07
N ALA A 212 10.77 13.37 -0.89
CA ALA A 212 10.87 11.92 -0.74
C ALA A 212 9.76 11.15 -1.49
N GLY A 213 8.59 11.78 -1.70
CA GLY A 213 7.45 11.27 -2.46
C GLY A 213 7.57 11.49 -3.97
N CYS A 214 8.63 12.15 -4.43
CA CYS A 214 8.78 12.64 -5.80
C CYS A 214 7.62 13.53 -6.31
N SER A 215 6.80 14.07 -5.42
CA SER A 215 5.54 14.72 -5.79
C SER A 215 5.75 16.09 -6.44
N ASN A 216 6.91 16.69 -6.19
CA ASN A 216 7.28 17.98 -6.74
C ASN A 216 8.15 17.90 -8.01
N LEU A 217 8.32 16.73 -8.63
CA LEU A 217 9.03 16.61 -9.90
C LEU A 217 8.36 17.46 -11.00
N GLN A 218 9.15 18.20 -11.79
CA GLN A 218 8.64 19.16 -12.77
C GLN A 218 9.07 18.85 -14.19
N VAL A 219 8.07 18.75 -15.07
CA VAL A 219 8.30 18.64 -16.51
C VAL A 219 9.10 19.85 -17.01
N GLY A 220 10.14 19.58 -17.79
CA GLY A 220 11.06 20.60 -18.32
C GLY A 220 12.19 20.98 -17.37
N VAL A 221 12.26 20.43 -16.15
CA VAL A 221 13.36 20.65 -15.21
C VAL A 221 14.38 19.52 -15.30
N ALA A 222 15.66 19.87 -15.27
CA ALA A 222 16.75 18.90 -15.26
C ALA A 222 17.02 18.38 -13.83
N TYR A 223 17.26 17.07 -13.71
CA TYR A 223 17.61 16.40 -12.45
C TYR A 223 18.87 15.54 -12.63
N CYS A 224 19.71 15.48 -11.61
CA CYS A 224 20.93 14.69 -11.60
C CYS A 224 20.62 13.19 -11.60
N VAL A 225 21.38 12.45 -12.42
CA VAL A 225 21.40 10.98 -12.49
C VAL A 225 22.82 10.49 -12.37
#